data_AF-A0A8C8JTX5-F1
#
_entry.id   AF-A0A8C8JTX5-F1
#
_cell.length_a   1.000
_cell.length_b   1.000
_cell.length_c   1.000
_cell.angle_alpha   90.00
_cell.angle_beta   90.00
_cell.angle_gamma   90.00
#
_symmetry.space_group_name_H-M   'P 1'
#
loop_
_entity.id
_entity.type
_entity.pdbx_description
1 polymer ?
#
loop_
_entity_poly.entity_id
_entity_poly.type
_entity_poly.pdbx_seq_one_letter_code
_entity_poly.pdbx_strand_id
1 'polypeptide(L)'
;MTFILQEVHLPAGVVVANWVAPSFLPHKYPRIYDREVWGAWTKDTAIHIASLLQDITGGPWRTGVQHIEHVKSYAPHIHHIVLVLECSAG
;
A
#
# COMPACT_ATOMS: atom_id res chain seq x y z
N MET A 1 9.58 -4.74 20.30
CA MET A 1 8.45 -3.95 20.82
C MET A 1 7.97 -3.09 19.66
N THR A 2 6.87 -3.50 19.04
CA THR A 2 6.31 -2.83 17.86
C THR A 2 5.51 -1.61 18.31
N PHE A 3 5.77 -0.44 17.73
CA PHE A 3 4.92 0.74 17.92
C PHE A 3 4.80 1.49 16.61
N ILE A 4 3.56 1.57 16.11
CA ILE A 4 3.13 2.46 15.03
C ILE A 4 2.32 3.57 15.69
N LEU A 5 2.68 4.82 15.41
CA LEU A 5 1.81 5.98 15.65
C LEU A 5 1.67 6.73 14.34
N GLN A 6 0.43 6.87 13.91
CA GLN A 6 0.02 7.65 12.76
C GLN A 6 -0.76 8.85 13.30
N GLU A 7 -0.24 10.06 13.10
CA GLU A 7 -1.01 11.29 13.28
C GLU A 7 -1.01 12.09 11.99
N VAL A 8 -2.22 12.42 11.54
CA VAL A 8 -2.53 13.28 10.40
C VAL A 8 -3.35 14.43 10.95
N HIS A 9 -2.80 15.66 10.95
CA HIS A 9 -3.64 16.86 10.85
C HIS A 9 -2.87 18.12 10.45
N LEU A 10 -3.48 18.90 9.55
CA LEU A 10 -3.23 20.34 9.32
C LEU A 10 -4.62 21.01 9.16
N PRO A 11 -4.82 22.31 9.46
CA PRO A 11 -3.91 23.31 10.01
C PRO A 11 -4.54 24.14 11.17
N ALA A 12 -4.06 23.97 12.41
CA ALA A 12 -4.02 25.00 13.46
C ALA A 12 -3.40 24.41 14.74
N GLY A 13 -2.17 24.81 15.09
CA GLY A 13 -1.52 24.44 16.36
C GLY A 13 -0.59 23.22 16.25
N VAL A 14 0.69 23.48 15.98
CA VAL A 14 1.74 22.48 15.75
C VAL A 14 2.39 22.06 17.07
N VAL A 15 2.45 20.75 17.35
CA VAL A 15 3.53 20.12 18.12
C VAL A 15 3.89 18.79 17.45
N VAL A 16 5.10 18.68 16.92
CA VAL A 16 5.69 17.38 16.54
C VAL A 16 6.99 17.23 17.33
N ALA A 17 6.99 16.31 18.29
CA ALA A 17 8.21 15.85 18.94
C ALA A 17 8.97 14.93 17.97
N ASN A 18 10.01 15.47 17.37
CA ASN A 18 10.88 14.77 16.44
C ASN A 18 11.97 14.00 17.20
N TRP A 19 12.08 12.70 17.00
CA TRP A 19 13.22 11.90 17.44
C TRP A 19 13.77 11.12 16.26
N VAL A 20 14.80 11.66 15.59
CA VAL A 20 15.60 10.87 14.63
C VAL A 20 17.07 11.22 14.83
N ALA A 21 17.86 10.23 15.23
CA ALA A 21 19.32 10.31 15.29
C ALA A 21 19.93 10.40 13.86
N PRO A 22 21.04 11.13 13.69
CA PRO A 22 21.48 11.64 12.39
C PRO A 22 22.36 10.67 11.58
N SER A 23 21.89 9.46 11.24
CA SER A 23 22.74 8.56 10.42
C SER A 23 22.05 7.59 9.44
N PHE A 24 20.76 7.72 9.16
CA PHE A 24 20.14 6.94 8.09
C PHE A 24 19.53 7.87 7.04
N LEU A 25 20.18 8.01 5.90
CA LEU A 25 19.59 8.67 4.73
C LEU A 25 18.34 7.87 4.30
N PRO A 26 17.12 8.45 4.39
CA PRO A 26 15.93 7.76 3.91
C PRO A 26 15.97 7.76 2.38
N HIS A 27 16.03 6.58 1.77
CA HIS A 27 15.78 6.43 0.34
C HIS A 27 14.31 6.79 0.10
N LYS A 28 14.09 8.05 -0.28
CA LYS A 28 12.76 8.67 -0.36
C LYS A 28 11.90 8.12 -1.52
N TYR A 29 12.50 7.33 -2.42
CA TYR A 29 11.86 6.87 -3.65
C TYR A 29 12.03 5.35 -3.83
N PRO A 30 10.97 4.63 -4.25
CA PRO A 30 11.06 3.21 -4.54
C PRO A 30 11.99 2.93 -5.72
N ARG A 31 12.75 1.84 -5.64
CA ARG A 31 13.65 1.42 -6.71
C ARG A 31 12.84 0.77 -7.84
N ILE A 32 13.46 0.64 -9.01
CA ILE A 32 12.84 0.00 -10.18
C ILE A 32 12.41 -1.44 -9.85
N TYR A 33 13.24 -2.18 -9.11
CA TYR A 33 12.92 -3.53 -8.65
C TYR A 33 11.68 -3.58 -7.76
N ASP A 34 11.49 -2.58 -6.89
CA ASP A 34 10.30 -2.53 -6.03
C ASP A 34 9.03 -2.38 -6.88
N ARG A 35 9.08 -1.61 -7.97
CA ARG A 35 7.93 -1.44 -8.89
C ARG A 35 7.58 -2.71 -9.66
N GLU A 36 8.56 -3.51 -10.07
CA GLU A 36 8.31 -4.79 -10.75
C GLU A 36 7.65 -5.80 -9.81
N VAL A 37 8.19 -5.91 -8.58
CA VAL A 37 7.61 -6.77 -7.53
C VAL A 37 6.18 -6.34 -7.21
N TRP A 38 5.94 -5.03 -7.10
CA TRP A 38 4.61 -4.50 -6.88
C TRP A 38 3.67 -4.83 -8.05
N GLY A 39 4.14 -4.70 -9.29
CA GLY A 39 3.34 -5.03 -10.48
C GLY A 39 2.96 -6.50 -10.58
N ALA A 40 3.83 -7.42 -10.14
CA ALA A 40 3.48 -8.84 -10.02
C ALA A 40 2.45 -9.05 -8.90
N TRP A 41 2.71 -8.47 -7.73
CA TRP A 41 1.83 -8.55 -6.57
C TRP A 41 0.41 -8.03 -6.86
N THR A 42 0.25 -6.93 -7.61
CA THR A 42 -1.08 -6.39 -7.93
C THR A 42 -1.90 -7.33 -8.80
N LYS A 43 -1.27 -7.96 -9.79
CA LYS A 43 -1.94 -8.93 -10.69
C LYS A 43 -2.42 -10.15 -9.91
N ASP A 44 -1.53 -10.74 -9.11
CA ASP A 44 -1.85 -11.91 -8.30
C ASP A 44 -2.94 -11.59 -7.27
N THR A 45 -2.85 -10.43 -6.62
CA THR A 45 -3.85 -9.97 -5.66
C THR A 45 -5.21 -9.75 -6.32
N ALA A 46 -5.27 -9.17 -7.52
CA ALA A 46 -6.54 -8.98 -8.23
C ALA A 46 -7.23 -10.33 -8.47
N ILE A 47 -6.51 -11.32 -9.01
CA ILE A 47 -7.04 -12.68 -9.24
C ILE A 47 -7.54 -13.29 -7.93
N HIS A 48 -6.76 -13.15 -6.85
CA HIS A 48 -7.16 -13.69 -5.55
C HIS A 48 -8.43 -13.03 -5.00
N ILE A 49 -8.55 -11.70 -5.11
CA ILE A 49 -9.76 -10.97 -4.72
C ILE A 49 -10.97 -11.40 -5.55
N ALA A 50 -10.82 -11.63 -6.86
CA ALA A 50 -11.93 -12.14 -7.69
C ALA A 50 -12.43 -13.49 -7.20
N SER A 51 -11.52 -14.42 -6.88
CA SER A 51 -11.85 -15.73 -6.31
C SER A 51 -12.58 -15.59 -4.97
N LEU A 52 -12.08 -14.73 -4.06
CA LEU A 52 -12.71 -14.51 -2.76
C LEU A 52 -14.13 -13.94 -2.89
N LEU A 53 -14.32 -12.97 -3.79
CA LEU A 53 -15.65 -12.41 -4.05
C LEU A 53 -16.60 -13.47 -4.60
N GLN A 54 -16.12 -14.34 -5.49
CA GLN A 54 -16.89 -15.47 -5.99
C GLN A 54 -17.28 -16.45 -4.88
N ASP A 55 -16.35 -16.81 -4.01
CA ASP A 55 -16.60 -17.74 -2.90
C ASP A 55 -17.63 -17.17 -1.90
N ILE A 56 -17.60 -15.85 -1.67
CA ILE A 56 -18.51 -15.16 -0.73
C ILE A 56 -19.90 -14.98 -1.32
N THR A 57 -20.02 -14.59 -2.60
CA THR A 57 -21.33 -14.25 -3.18
C THR A 57 -21.94 -15.37 -4.02
N GLY A 58 -21.19 -16.44 -4.31
CA GLY A 58 -21.65 -17.58 -5.11
C GLY A 58 -21.79 -17.33 -6.62
N GLY A 59 -21.26 -16.23 -7.14
CA GLY A 59 -21.35 -15.85 -8.56
C GLY A 59 -20.00 -15.42 -9.12
N PRO A 60 -19.79 -15.42 -10.45
CA PRO A 60 -18.52 -15.00 -11.03
C PRO A 60 -18.27 -13.51 -10.78
N TRP A 61 -17.03 -13.16 -10.44
CA TRP A 61 -16.58 -11.78 -10.31
C TRP A 61 -15.41 -11.48 -11.22
N ARG A 62 -15.35 -10.23 -11.70
CA ARG A 62 -14.20 -9.70 -12.43
C ARG A 62 -13.58 -8.58 -11.61
N THR A 63 -12.26 -8.59 -11.53
CA THR A 63 -11.46 -7.55 -10.89
C THR A 63 -10.46 -6.97 -11.87
N GLY A 64 -10.38 -5.65 -11.99
CA GLY A 64 -9.41 -4.94 -12.81
C GLY A 64 -8.48 -4.09 -11.94
N VAL A 65 -7.17 -4.18 -12.16
CA VAL A 65 -6.21 -3.27 -11.51
C VAL A 65 -6.34 -1.90 -12.15
N GLN A 66 -6.79 -0.90 -11.38
CA GLN A 66 -6.78 0.48 -11.87
C GLN A 66 -5.40 1.10 -11.68
N HIS A 67 -4.89 1.12 -10.46
CA HIS A 67 -3.54 1.60 -10.17
C HIS A 67 -3.04 1.13 -8.81
N ILE A 68 -1.75 1.33 -8.59
CA ILE A 68 -1.07 1.16 -7.32
C ILE A 68 -0.48 2.49 -6.88
N GLU A 69 -0.76 2.87 -5.64
CA GLU A 69 -0.26 4.10 -5.04
C GLU A 69 0.75 3.77 -3.94
N HIS A 70 1.90 4.43 -3.97
CA HIS A 70 2.86 4.36 -2.87
C HIS A 70 2.59 5.48 -1.88
N VAL A 71 2.10 5.12 -0.69
CA VAL A 71 1.70 6.08 0.35
C VAL A 71 2.91 6.53 1.17
N LYS A 72 3.68 5.58 1.71
CA LYS A 72 4.78 5.85 2.62
C LYS A 72 5.75 4.68 2.71
N SER A 73 7.03 4.96 2.93
CA SER A 73 8.00 3.95 3.38
C SER A 73 8.15 4.05 4.90
N TYR A 74 7.89 2.96 5.63
CA TYR A 74 8.01 2.93 7.09
C TYR A 74 9.43 2.56 7.56
N ALA A 75 10.16 1.80 6.76
CA ALA A 75 11.56 1.40 7.01
C ALA A 75 12.24 1.08 5.67
N PRO A 76 13.57 0.84 5.64
CA PRO A 76 14.22 0.30 4.45
C PRO A 76 13.48 -0.96 3.97
N HIS A 77 13.07 -0.97 2.71
CA HIS A 77 12.35 -2.07 2.05
C HIS A 77 10.93 -2.35 2.56
N ILE A 78 10.40 -1.58 3.52
CA ILE A 78 9.01 -1.69 3.98
C ILE A 78 8.19 -0.55 3.36
N HIS A 79 7.36 -0.91 2.38
CA HIS A 79 6.53 0.02 1.64
C HIS A 79 5.06 -0.15 1.97
N HIS A 80 4.40 0.96 2.29
CA HIS A 80 2.95 1.05 2.35
C HIS A 80 2.45 1.41 0.96
N ILE A 81 1.84 0.43 0.31
CA ILE A 81 1.22 0.56 -1.00
C ILE A 81 -0.28 0.32 -0.91
N VAL A 82 -1.05 1.03 -1.72
CA VAL A 82 -2.50 0.88 -1.86
C VAL A 82 -2.79 0.39 -3.26
N LEU A 83 -3.53 -0.70 -3.37
CA LEU A 83 -4.01 -1.23 -4.64
C LEU A 83 -5.46 -0.82 -4.84
N VAL A 84 -5.72 -0.10 -5.92
CA VAL A 84 -7.09 0.25 -6.33
C VAL A 84 -7.56 -0.74 -7.37
N LEU A 85 -8.63 -1.47 -7.02
CA LEU A 85 -9.30 -2.44 -7.89
C LEU A 85 -10.67 -1.92 -8.31
N GLU A 86 -11.01 -2.15 -9.56
CA GLU A 86 -12.39 -2.16 -10.03
C GLU A 86 -12.96 -3.57 -9.86
N CYS A 87 -14.12 -3.71 -9.22
CA CYS A 87 -14.78 -4.99 -9.03
C CYS A 87 -16.18 -4.94 -9.64
N SER A 88 -16.52 -5.93 -10.48
CA SER A 88 -17.87 -6.08 -11.04
C SER A 88 -18.33 -7.52 -10.99
N ALA A 89 -19.61 -7.71 -10.66
CA ALA A 89 -20.27 -9.01 -10.77
C ALA A 89 -20.47 -9.34 -12.26
N GLY A 90 -20.20 -10.59 -12.62
CA GLY A 90 -20.34 -11.12 -13.98
C GLY A 90 -21.73 -11.62 -14.32
#